data_AF-A0A135URG0-F1
#
_entry.id   AF-A0A135URG0-F1
#
_cell.length_a   1.000
_cell.length_b   1.000
_cell.length_c   1.000
_cell.angle_alpha   90.00
_cell.angle_beta   90.00
_cell.angle_gamma   90.00
#
_symmetry.space_group_name_H-M   'P 1'
#
loop_
_entity.id
_entity.type
_entity.pdbx_description
1 polymer ?
#
loop_
_entity_poly.entity_id
_entity_poly.type
_entity_poly.pdbx_seq_one_letter_code
_entity_poly.pdbx_strand_id
1 'polypeptide(L)'
;LRSLAAGGFGGVCAVVVGHPFDLVKVRLQTADKGVYSSAIDVVRKSVARDGLRRGLYAGVSAPLVGVTPMFAVSFWAYDVGKTLVRSTSSTPDAPLTIAQVSAAGFFSAIPMTAITAPFERVKVILQVQSQRLQPGESPKYKGGTDVVRQLYAEGGLRSVFRGSVATLARDGPGSAAYFAAYEYIKRRLTPKDPVTGKPSGELSLLAVTAAGAAAGVAMWIPVFPVDTVKSRLQTAEGNVTLGGVVREVYGRGGVKAFFPGFGPALARAVPANAATFLGVELAHQAMNKAFN
;
A
#
# COMPACT_ATOMS: atom_id res chain seq x y z
N LEU A 1 -8.61 -16.99 10.33
CA LEU A 1 -8.65 -17.61 8.98
C LEU A 1 -9.52 -16.84 8.00
N ARG A 2 -10.81 -16.58 8.28
CA ARG A 2 -11.72 -15.86 7.38
C ARG A 2 -11.18 -14.51 6.90
N SER A 3 -10.63 -13.69 7.80
CA SER A 3 -10.06 -12.38 7.46
C SER A 3 -8.76 -12.44 6.65
N LEU A 4 -7.97 -13.51 6.85
CA LEU A 4 -6.75 -13.76 6.09
C LEU A 4 -7.11 -14.18 4.65
N ALA A 5 -8.10 -15.05 4.48
CA ALA A 5 -8.63 -15.45 3.17
C ALA A 5 -9.30 -14.27 2.45
N ALA A 6 -10.12 -13.48 3.16
CA ALA A 6 -10.72 -12.26 2.62
C ALA A 6 -9.67 -11.24 2.17
N GLY A 7 -8.67 -10.98 3.01
CA GLY A 7 -7.58 -10.07 2.70
C GLY A 7 -6.72 -10.56 1.54
N GLY A 8 -6.46 -11.87 1.46
CA GLY A 8 -5.75 -12.47 0.34
C GLY A 8 -6.50 -12.32 -0.98
N PHE A 9 -7.78 -12.68 -1.04
CA PHE A 9 -8.58 -12.50 -2.25
C PHE A 9 -8.74 -11.03 -2.63
N GLY A 10 -8.94 -10.15 -1.64
CA GLY A 10 -8.93 -8.71 -1.83
C GLY A 10 -7.63 -8.20 -2.44
N GLY A 11 -6.49 -8.73 -1.99
CA GLY A 11 -5.17 -8.45 -2.57
C GLY A 11 -5.05 -8.92 -4.03
N VAL A 12 -5.59 -10.09 -4.37
CA VAL A 12 -5.64 -10.57 -5.76
C VAL A 12 -6.47 -9.63 -6.63
N CYS A 13 -7.67 -9.25 -6.19
CA CYS A 13 -8.51 -8.29 -6.91
C CYS A 13 -7.83 -6.92 -7.08
N ALA A 14 -7.16 -6.43 -6.02
CA ALA A 14 -6.38 -5.20 -6.07
C ALA A 14 -5.30 -5.26 -7.15
N VAL A 15 -4.56 -6.37 -7.22
CA VAL A 15 -3.53 -6.58 -8.25
C VAL A 15 -4.16 -6.70 -9.64
N VAL A 16 -5.23 -7.47 -9.80
CA VAL A 16 -5.88 -7.68 -11.10
C VAL A 16 -6.44 -6.38 -11.68
N VAL A 17 -7.00 -5.50 -10.84
CA VAL A 17 -7.55 -4.22 -11.30
C VAL A 17 -6.49 -3.14 -11.38
N GLY A 18 -5.52 -3.12 -10.45
CA GLY A 18 -4.49 -2.10 -10.36
C GLY A 18 -3.35 -2.27 -11.38
N HIS A 19 -2.99 -3.52 -11.72
CA HIS A 19 -1.83 -3.82 -12.55
C HIS A 19 -1.85 -3.14 -13.94
N PRO A 20 -2.98 -3.07 -14.68
CA PRO A 20 -3.05 -2.31 -15.92
C PRO A 20 -2.65 -0.83 -15.76
N PHE A 21 -3.06 -0.18 -14.67
CA PHE A 21 -2.71 1.22 -14.40
C PHE A 21 -1.22 1.39 -14.08
N ASP A 22 -0.67 0.47 -13.26
CA ASP A 22 0.75 0.49 -12.93
C ASP A 22 1.62 0.23 -14.17
N LEU A 23 1.20 -0.68 -15.04
CA LEU A 23 1.88 -0.96 -16.30
C LEU A 23 1.85 0.24 -17.25
N VAL A 24 0.70 0.91 -17.39
CA VAL A 24 0.58 2.13 -18.21
C VAL A 24 1.48 3.24 -17.65
N LYS A 25 1.47 3.44 -16.32
CA LYS A 25 2.35 4.41 -15.65
C LYS A 25 3.82 4.12 -15.95
N VAL A 26 4.27 2.87 -15.77
CA VAL A 26 5.67 2.51 -16.03
C VAL A 26 6.03 2.75 -17.49
N ARG A 27 5.20 2.31 -18.44
CA ARG A 27 5.45 2.54 -19.87
C ARG A 27 5.51 4.02 -20.23
N LEU A 28 4.67 4.87 -19.64
CA LEU A 28 4.77 6.33 -19.81
C LEU A 28 6.05 6.90 -19.23
N GLN A 29 6.53 6.37 -18.10
CA GLN A 29 7.71 6.88 -17.41
C GLN A 29 9.03 6.41 -18.05
N THR A 30 9.03 5.26 -18.74
CA THR A 30 10.25 4.65 -19.29
C THR A 30 10.37 4.74 -20.80
N ALA A 31 9.31 5.12 -21.52
CA ALA A 31 9.37 5.24 -22.97
C ALA A 31 10.04 6.55 -23.41
N ASP A 32 10.72 6.50 -24.56
CA ASP A 32 11.30 7.69 -25.16
C ASP A 32 10.23 8.73 -25.51
N LYS A 33 10.61 10.01 -25.45
CA LYS A 33 9.73 11.13 -25.79
C LYS A 33 9.20 10.94 -27.21
N GLY A 34 7.87 10.96 -27.36
CA GLY A 34 7.18 10.79 -28.65
C GLY A 34 6.67 9.38 -28.94
N VAL A 35 7.07 8.36 -28.16
CA VAL A 35 6.55 6.98 -28.33
C VAL A 35 5.08 6.89 -27.94
N TYR A 36 4.69 7.54 -26.85
CA TYR A 36 3.32 7.61 -26.35
C TYR A 36 2.89 9.06 -26.13
N SER A 37 1.70 9.40 -26.61
CA SER A 37 1.10 10.73 -26.45
C SER A 37 0.25 10.86 -25.19
N SER A 38 -0.29 9.74 -24.67
CA SER A 38 -1.17 9.71 -23.51
C SER A 38 -1.25 8.30 -22.91
N ALA A 39 -1.84 8.18 -21.72
CA ALA A 39 -2.16 6.89 -21.09
C ALA A 39 -3.07 6.01 -21.97
N ILE A 40 -4.03 6.62 -22.68
CA ILE A 40 -4.92 5.91 -23.60
C ILE A 40 -4.15 5.39 -24.81
N ASP A 41 -3.20 6.18 -25.32
CA ASP A 41 -2.33 5.78 -26.43
C ASP A 41 -1.44 4.58 -26.04
N VAL A 42 -0.95 4.55 -24.79
CA VAL A 42 -0.23 3.39 -24.25
C VAL A 42 -1.12 2.17 -24.25
N VAL A 43 -2.34 2.25 -23.71
CA VAL A 43 -3.27 1.11 -23.68
C VAL A 43 -3.55 0.61 -25.09
N ARG A 44 -3.91 1.52 -26.01
CA ARG A 44 -4.25 1.18 -27.40
C ARG A 44 -3.10 0.48 -28.10
N LYS A 45 -1.89 1.07 -28.08
CA LYS A 45 -0.70 0.49 -28.71
C LYS A 45 -0.28 -0.82 -28.04
N SER A 46 -0.41 -0.93 -26.71
CA SER A 46 -0.07 -2.16 -25.97
C SER A 46 -1.00 -3.31 -26.33
N VAL A 47 -2.31 -3.06 -26.41
CA VAL A 47 -3.30 -4.07 -26.80
C VAL A 47 -3.18 -4.44 -28.28
N ALA A 48 -2.92 -3.47 -29.16
CA ALA A 48 -2.72 -3.72 -30.58
C ALA A 48 -1.46 -4.56 -30.87
N ARG A 49 -0.37 -4.34 -30.12
CA ARG A 49 0.90 -5.04 -30.31
C ARG A 49 0.95 -6.41 -29.65
N ASP A 50 0.56 -6.49 -28.37
CA ASP A 50 0.78 -7.68 -27.53
C ASP A 50 -0.53 -8.44 -27.22
N GLY A 51 -1.68 -7.95 -27.70
CA GLY A 51 -3.00 -8.44 -27.33
C GLY A 51 -3.44 -8.02 -25.93
N LEU A 52 -4.70 -8.26 -25.56
CA LEU A 52 -5.27 -7.80 -24.29
C LEU A 52 -4.57 -8.39 -23.06
N ARG A 53 -4.33 -9.71 -23.07
CA ARG A 53 -3.74 -10.43 -21.92
C ARG A 53 -2.29 -9.99 -21.68
N ARG A 54 -1.43 -10.05 -22.68
CA ARG A 54 -0.01 -9.73 -22.51
C ARG A 54 0.24 -8.21 -22.51
N GLY A 55 -0.56 -7.44 -23.24
CA GLY A 55 -0.48 -5.99 -23.30
C GLY A 55 -0.81 -5.29 -21.97
N LEU A 56 -1.76 -5.83 -21.19
CA LEU A 56 -2.17 -5.23 -19.90
C LEU A 56 -1.69 -5.99 -18.67
N TYR A 57 -1.36 -7.28 -18.78
CA TYR A 57 -1.00 -8.14 -17.63
C TYR A 57 0.41 -8.73 -17.69
N ALA A 58 1.28 -8.24 -18.58
CA ALA A 58 2.69 -8.62 -18.55
C ALA A 58 3.31 -8.31 -17.16
N GLY A 59 3.92 -9.32 -16.55
CA GLY A 59 4.61 -9.19 -15.26
C GLY A 59 3.70 -9.22 -14.02
N VAL A 60 2.40 -9.53 -14.15
CA VAL A 60 1.45 -9.55 -13.01
C VAL A 60 1.76 -10.61 -11.94
N SER A 61 2.56 -11.63 -12.28
CA SER A 61 2.94 -12.69 -11.34
C SER A 61 3.74 -12.19 -10.15
N ALA A 62 4.67 -11.26 -10.36
CA ALA A 62 5.49 -10.69 -9.30
C ALA A 62 4.65 -9.95 -8.23
N PRO A 63 3.74 -9.01 -8.60
CA PRO A 63 2.85 -8.41 -7.62
C PRO A 63 1.86 -9.41 -7.03
N LEU A 64 1.38 -10.43 -7.76
CA LEU A 64 0.52 -11.45 -7.14
C LEU A 64 1.22 -12.22 -6.02
N VAL A 65 2.48 -12.59 -6.20
CA VAL A 65 3.26 -13.32 -5.18
C VAL A 65 3.66 -12.41 -4.00
N GLY A 66 3.92 -11.12 -4.23
CA GLY A 66 4.33 -10.19 -3.18
C GLY A 66 3.20 -9.49 -2.44
N VAL A 67 2.22 -8.98 -3.19
CA VAL A 67 1.15 -8.10 -2.67
C VAL A 67 0.03 -8.92 -2.02
N THR A 68 -0.29 -10.11 -2.53
CA THR A 68 -1.36 -10.95 -1.97
C THR A 68 -1.09 -11.35 -0.51
N PRO A 69 0.11 -11.87 -0.14
CA PRO A 69 0.42 -12.18 1.26
C PRO A 69 0.43 -10.93 2.15
N MET A 70 0.89 -9.78 1.62
CA MET A 70 0.88 -8.52 2.36
C MET A 70 -0.54 -8.09 2.74
N PHE A 71 -1.50 -8.13 1.82
CA PHE A 71 -2.90 -7.78 2.12
C PHE A 71 -3.55 -8.81 3.05
N ALA A 72 -3.29 -10.11 2.86
CA ALA A 72 -3.77 -11.15 3.75
C ALA A 72 -3.33 -10.91 5.21
N VAL A 73 -2.05 -10.60 5.41
CA VAL A 73 -1.49 -10.31 6.74
C VAL A 73 -1.96 -8.96 7.26
N SER A 74 -2.14 -7.95 6.41
CA SER A 74 -2.69 -6.65 6.81
C SER A 74 -4.07 -6.76 7.48
N PHE A 75 -5.01 -7.44 6.81
CA PHE A 75 -6.37 -7.59 7.33
C PHE A 75 -6.42 -8.51 8.55
N TRP A 76 -5.62 -9.59 8.56
CA TRP A 76 -5.47 -10.42 9.76
C TRP A 76 -4.88 -9.63 10.94
N ALA A 77 -3.81 -8.87 10.71
CA ALA A 77 -3.15 -8.06 11.71
C ALA A 77 -4.07 -6.97 12.26
N TYR A 78 -4.95 -6.41 11.42
CA TYR A 78 -5.95 -5.45 11.84
C TYR A 78 -6.97 -6.09 12.81
N ASP A 79 -7.43 -7.30 12.53
CA ASP A 79 -8.33 -8.03 13.44
C ASP A 79 -7.66 -8.41 14.76
N VAL A 80 -6.39 -8.80 14.71
CA VAL A 80 -5.57 -9.01 15.92
C VAL A 80 -5.41 -7.70 16.69
N GLY A 81 -5.12 -6.59 16.00
CA GLY A 81 -5.00 -5.25 16.59
C GLY A 81 -6.28 -4.81 17.30
N LYS A 82 -7.45 -5.01 16.67
CA LYS A 82 -8.75 -4.73 17.31
C LYS A 82 -8.97 -5.60 18.55
N THR A 83 -8.58 -6.87 18.51
CA THR A 83 -8.71 -7.80 19.64
C THR A 83 -7.81 -7.38 20.80
N LEU A 84 -6.56 -6.99 20.50
CA LEU A 84 -5.61 -6.49 21.49
C LEU A 84 -6.13 -5.22 22.17
N VAL A 85 -6.63 -4.25 21.40
CA VAL A 85 -7.18 -3.01 21.95
C VAL A 85 -8.47 -3.24 22.75
N ARG A 86 -9.29 -4.23 22.40
CA ARG A 86 -10.45 -4.64 23.22
C ARG A 86 -10.02 -5.23 24.55
N SER A 87 -8.99 -6.10 24.55
CA SER A 87 -8.51 -6.77 25.77
C SER A 87 -7.89 -5.81 26.80
N THR A 88 -7.43 -4.64 26.35
CA THR A 88 -6.86 -3.59 27.22
C THR A 88 -7.85 -2.48 27.55
N SER A 89 -9.09 -2.56 27.06
CA SER A 89 -10.13 -1.56 27.32
C SER A 89 -10.97 -1.93 28.54
N SER A 90 -11.27 -0.94 29.38
CA SER A 90 -12.15 -1.07 30.54
C SER A 90 -13.62 -1.40 30.19
N THR A 91 -13.99 -1.35 28.90
CA THR A 91 -15.35 -1.67 28.39
C THR A 91 -15.28 -2.58 27.16
N PRO A 92 -15.10 -3.91 27.32
CA PRO A 92 -14.87 -4.84 26.22
C PRO A 92 -16.03 -4.93 25.20
N ASP A 93 -17.26 -4.71 25.65
CA ASP A 93 -18.48 -4.81 24.83
C ASP A 93 -18.89 -3.48 24.15
N ALA A 94 -18.20 -2.38 24.45
CA ALA A 94 -18.48 -1.10 23.82
C ALA A 94 -17.90 -1.03 22.39
N PRO A 95 -18.57 -0.33 21.45
CA PRO A 95 -17.97 -0.05 20.16
C PRO A 95 -16.67 0.77 20.36
N LEU A 96 -15.57 0.28 19.77
CA LEU A 96 -14.25 0.90 19.89
C LEU A 96 -14.30 2.39 19.56
N THR A 97 -13.54 3.23 20.25
CA THR A 97 -13.40 4.64 19.84
C THR A 97 -12.53 4.76 18.57
N ILE A 98 -12.60 5.89 17.88
CA ILE A 98 -11.73 6.14 16.72
C ILE A 98 -10.26 6.07 17.13
N ALA A 99 -9.90 6.62 18.30
CA ALA A 99 -8.53 6.56 18.82
C ALA A 99 -8.05 5.11 19.05
N GLN A 100 -8.93 4.25 19.59
CA GLN A 100 -8.65 2.83 19.77
C GLN A 100 -8.48 2.11 18.42
N VAL A 101 -9.29 2.42 17.42
CA VAL A 101 -9.15 1.88 16.07
C VAL A 101 -7.87 2.37 15.38
N SER A 102 -7.49 3.64 15.57
CA SER A 102 -6.21 4.18 15.09
C SER A 102 -5.02 3.46 15.73
N ALA A 103 -5.07 3.22 17.05
CA ALA A 103 -4.03 2.48 17.75
C ALA A 103 -3.93 1.03 17.27
N ALA A 104 -5.07 0.34 17.10
CA ALA A 104 -5.12 -0.98 16.49
C ALA A 104 -4.51 -0.98 15.08
N GLY A 105 -4.82 0.05 14.29
CA GLY A 105 -4.24 0.26 12.97
C GLY A 105 -2.71 0.41 13.02
N PHE A 106 -2.18 1.21 13.94
CA PHE A 106 -0.74 1.36 14.14
C PHE A 106 -0.06 0.02 14.49
N PHE A 107 -0.59 -0.70 15.49
CA PHE A 107 0.00 -1.98 15.90
C PHE A 107 -0.13 -3.07 14.82
N SER A 108 -1.19 -3.02 14.00
CA SER A 108 -1.34 -3.93 12.86
C SER A 108 -0.24 -3.78 11.81
N ALA A 109 0.43 -2.62 11.76
CA ALA A 109 1.54 -2.38 10.85
C ALA A 109 2.80 -3.19 11.22
N ILE A 110 2.94 -3.68 12.46
CA ILE A 110 4.13 -4.42 12.91
C ILE A 110 4.27 -5.78 12.19
N PRO A 111 3.30 -6.70 12.27
CA PRO A 111 3.38 -7.97 11.54
C PRO A 111 3.36 -7.78 10.02
N MET A 112 2.68 -6.73 9.52
CA MET A 112 2.79 -6.34 8.12
C MET A 112 4.25 -5.98 7.77
N THR A 113 4.89 -5.12 8.57
CA THR A 113 6.27 -4.68 8.35
C THR A 113 7.26 -5.85 8.35
N ALA A 114 7.02 -6.88 9.18
CA ALA A 114 7.83 -8.08 9.20
C ALA A 114 7.84 -8.82 7.85
N ILE A 115 6.78 -8.67 7.05
CA ILE A 115 6.69 -9.24 5.71
C ILE A 115 7.12 -8.22 4.66
N THR A 116 6.68 -6.97 4.74
CA THR A 116 6.93 -5.97 3.70
C THR A 116 8.40 -5.55 3.67
N ALA A 117 9.06 -5.39 4.81
CA ALA A 117 10.44 -4.88 4.89
C ALA A 117 11.45 -5.69 4.07
N PRO A 118 11.53 -7.04 4.15
CA PRO A 118 12.46 -7.81 3.33
C PRO A 118 12.15 -7.69 1.82
N PHE A 119 10.86 -7.68 1.44
CA PHE A 119 10.45 -7.54 0.04
C PHE A 119 10.78 -6.16 -0.52
N GLU A 120 10.47 -5.09 0.22
CA GLU A 120 10.82 -3.72 -0.14
C GLU A 120 12.32 -3.57 -0.31
N ARG A 121 13.11 -4.15 0.59
CA ARG A 121 14.57 -4.08 0.51
C ARG A 121 15.11 -4.80 -0.71
N VAL A 122 14.67 -6.03 -0.99
CA VAL A 122 15.09 -6.79 -2.17
C VAL A 122 14.76 -6.00 -3.44
N LYS A 123 13.55 -5.43 -3.50
CA LYS A 123 13.12 -4.59 -4.63
C LYS A 123 14.02 -3.39 -4.82
N VAL A 124 14.33 -2.65 -3.75
CA VAL A 124 15.21 -1.46 -3.81
C VAL A 124 16.61 -1.85 -4.29
N ILE A 125 17.20 -2.93 -3.78
CA ILE A 125 18.54 -3.39 -4.18
C ILE A 125 18.58 -3.73 -5.67
N LEU A 126 17.60 -4.50 -6.15
CA LEU A 126 17.52 -4.87 -7.56
C LEU A 126 17.30 -3.65 -8.47
N GLN A 127 16.48 -2.68 -8.04
CA GLN A 127 16.23 -1.45 -8.78
C GLN A 127 17.50 -0.59 -8.89
N VAL A 128 18.22 -0.39 -7.78
CA VAL A 128 19.47 0.37 -7.76
C VAL A 128 20.55 -0.33 -8.60
N GLN A 129 20.66 -1.66 -8.51
CA GLN A 129 21.59 -2.42 -9.36
C GLN A 129 21.26 -2.21 -10.84
N SER A 130 19.99 -2.34 -11.23
CA SER A 130 19.58 -2.17 -12.63
C SER A 130 19.86 -0.78 -13.18
N GLN A 131 19.88 0.25 -12.34
CA GLN A 131 20.21 1.63 -12.75
C GLN A 131 21.71 1.87 -12.88
N ARG A 132 22.55 1.08 -12.17
CA ARG A 132 24.00 1.25 -12.15
C ARG A 132 24.75 0.28 -13.07
N LEU A 133 24.08 -0.77 -13.55
CA LEU A 133 24.68 -1.78 -14.41
C LEU A 133 25.06 -1.17 -15.77
N GLN A 134 26.35 -1.26 -16.12
CA GLN A 134 26.83 -0.80 -17.43
C GLN A 134 26.63 -1.89 -18.51
N PRO A 135 26.53 -1.52 -19.80
CA PRO A 135 26.46 -2.49 -20.88
C PRO A 135 27.66 -3.44 -20.87
N GLY A 136 27.41 -4.74 -20.74
CA GLY A 136 28.45 -5.79 -20.69
C GLY A 136 28.88 -6.20 -19.27
N GLU A 137 28.41 -5.53 -18.23
CA GLU A 137 28.70 -5.89 -16.84
C GLU A 137 27.70 -6.95 -16.31
N SER A 138 28.20 -7.97 -15.60
CA SER A 138 27.34 -8.97 -15.00
C SER A 138 26.72 -8.45 -13.69
N PRO A 139 25.40 -8.61 -13.46
CA PRO A 139 24.77 -8.15 -12.23
C PRO A 139 25.31 -8.89 -11.00
N LYS A 140 25.63 -8.14 -9.92
CA LYS A 140 26.06 -8.70 -8.62
C LYS A 140 25.02 -9.68 -8.07
N TYR A 141 23.75 -9.34 -8.19
CA TYR A 141 22.61 -10.16 -7.77
C TYR A 141 21.83 -10.62 -9.00
N LYS A 142 21.67 -11.94 -9.15
CA LYS A 142 20.96 -12.58 -10.28
C LYS A 142 19.44 -12.49 -10.16
N GLY A 143 18.92 -12.11 -9.00
CA GLY A 143 17.49 -11.99 -8.74
C GLY A 143 17.18 -11.84 -7.26
N GLY A 144 15.89 -11.78 -6.92
CA GLY A 144 15.47 -11.49 -5.53
C GLY A 144 15.88 -12.55 -4.52
N THR A 145 15.87 -13.82 -4.89
CA THR A 145 16.33 -14.94 -4.05
C THR A 145 17.83 -14.89 -3.78
N ASP A 146 18.61 -14.50 -4.79
CA ASP A 146 20.05 -14.32 -4.69
C ASP A 146 20.41 -13.14 -3.79
N VAL A 147 19.66 -12.03 -3.87
CA VAL A 147 19.77 -10.91 -2.91
C VAL A 147 19.57 -11.40 -1.48
N VAL A 148 18.49 -12.14 -1.20
CA VAL A 148 18.22 -12.63 0.17
C VAL A 148 19.33 -13.55 0.65
N ARG A 149 19.78 -14.50 -0.18
CA ARG A 149 20.85 -15.43 0.14
C ARG A 149 22.15 -14.71 0.49
N GLN A 150 22.57 -13.76 -0.36
CA GLN A 150 23.81 -13.02 -0.16
C GLN A 150 23.73 -12.10 1.06
N LEU A 151 22.63 -11.37 1.25
CA LEU A 151 22.43 -10.54 2.44
C LEU A 151 22.48 -11.35 3.74
N TYR A 152 21.86 -12.53 3.74
CA TYR A 152 21.89 -13.42 4.89
C TYR A 152 23.29 -13.96 5.16
N ALA A 153 24.08 -14.28 4.13
CA ALA A 153 25.47 -14.69 4.28
C ALA A 153 26.37 -13.55 4.80
N GLU A 154 26.12 -12.31 4.38
CA GLU A 154 26.90 -11.12 4.78
C GLU A 154 26.67 -10.70 6.24
N GLY A 155 25.44 -10.82 6.76
CA GLY A 155 25.12 -10.31 8.10
C GLY A 155 23.84 -10.85 8.74
N GLY A 156 23.42 -12.04 8.31
CA GLY A 156 22.27 -12.76 8.84
C GLY A 156 20.96 -11.99 8.71
N LEU A 157 20.04 -12.27 9.64
CA LEU A 157 18.69 -11.71 9.63
C LEU A 157 18.68 -10.18 9.77
N ARG A 158 19.62 -9.61 10.54
CA ARG A 158 19.78 -8.16 10.66
C ARG A 158 20.07 -7.52 9.30
N SER A 159 20.90 -8.18 8.48
CA SER A 159 21.18 -7.75 7.12
C SER A 159 20.05 -8.06 6.14
N VAL A 160 19.00 -8.77 6.48
CA VAL A 160 17.77 -8.83 5.66
C VAL A 160 16.80 -7.73 6.08
N PHE A 161 16.67 -7.46 7.38
CA PHE A 161 15.70 -6.53 7.95
C PHE A 161 16.20 -5.09 8.19
N ARG A 162 17.43 -4.73 7.77
CA ARG A 162 17.91 -3.33 7.82
C ARG A 162 16.93 -2.41 7.08
N GLY A 163 16.51 -1.35 7.76
CA GLY A 163 15.51 -0.41 7.26
C GLY A 163 14.09 -0.64 7.80
N SER A 164 13.81 -1.75 8.48
CA SER A 164 12.46 -2.07 9.00
C SER A 164 11.90 -1.02 9.94
N VAL A 165 12.74 -0.33 10.73
CA VAL A 165 12.30 0.77 11.60
C VAL A 165 11.78 1.95 10.77
N ALA A 166 12.43 2.27 9.65
CA ALA A 166 11.98 3.33 8.76
C ALA A 166 10.69 2.93 8.02
N THR A 167 10.58 1.66 7.62
CA THR A 167 9.33 1.10 7.07
C THR A 167 8.20 1.21 8.10
N LEU A 168 8.41 0.79 9.35
CA LEU A 168 7.40 0.88 10.41
C LEU A 168 7.03 2.33 10.75
N ALA A 169 8.00 3.24 10.77
CA ALA A 169 7.77 4.66 11.01
C ALA A 169 6.91 5.33 9.92
N ARG A 170 6.91 4.77 8.70
CA ARG A 170 6.00 5.16 7.62
C ARG A 170 4.65 4.43 7.73
N ASP A 171 4.69 3.11 7.86
CA ASP A 171 3.53 2.23 7.74
C ASP A 171 2.60 2.34 8.95
N GLY A 172 3.14 2.57 10.15
CA GLY A 172 2.38 2.76 11.37
C GLY A 172 1.44 3.96 11.32
N PRO A 173 1.95 5.20 11.14
CA PRO A 173 1.11 6.39 11.00
C PRO A 173 0.15 6.33 9.80
N GLY A 174 0.61 5.78 8.67
CA GLY A 174 -0.25 5.56 7.50
C GLY A 174 -1.43 4.64 7.81
N SER A 175 -1.17 3.50 8.46
CA SER A 175 -2.20 2.54 8.86
C SER A 175 -3.15 3.11 9.91
N ALA A 176 -2.64 3.88 10.87
CA ALA A 176 -3.46 4.55 11.87
C ALA A 176 -4.45 5.53 11.21
N ALA A 177 -3.96 6.40 10.32
CA ALA A 177 -4.80 7.35 9.59
C ALA A 177 -5.81 6.65 8.68
N TYR A 178 -5.39 5.58 7.99
CA TYR A 178 -6.26 4.76 7.16
C TYR A 178 -7.44 4.19 7.94
N PHE A 179 -7.17 3.46 9.03
CA PHE A 179 -8.23 2.81 9.80
C PHE A 179 -9.10 3.83 10.56
N ALA A 180 -8.53 4.94 11.02
CA ALA A 180 -9.30 6.05 11.61
C ALA A 180 -10.33 6.61 10.63
N ALA A 181 -9.88 6.94 9.41
CA ALA A 181 -10.74 7.50 8.37
C ALA A 181 -11.78 6.48 7.90
N TYR A 182 -11.38 5.22 7.69
CA TYR A 182 -12.28 4.15 7.31
C TYR A 182 -13.42 4.00 8.32
N GLU A 183 -13.10 3.92 9.61
CA GLU A 183 -14.08 3.74 10.67
C GLU A 183 -14.96 4.98 10.85
N TYR A 184 -14.39 6.19 10.78
CA TYR A 184 -15.15 7.43 10.87
C TYR A 184 -16.20 7.52 9.75
N ILE A 185 -15.79 7.28 8.51
CA ILE A 185 -16.67 7.38 7.34
C ILE A 185 -17.71 6.27 7.39
N LYS A 186 -17.31 5.04 7.73
CA LYS A 186 -18.23 3.92 7.92
C LYS A 186 -19.33 4.27 8.92
N ARG A 187 -19.00 4.78 10.11
CA ARG A 187 -19.98 5.18 11.15
C ARG A 187 -20.94 6.27 10.70
N ARG A 188 -20.49 7.18 9.84
CA ARG A 188 -21.33 8.25 9.26
C ARG A 188 -22.29 7.71 8.21
N LEU A 189 -21.89 6.68 7.47
CA LEU A 189 -22.69 6.04 6.43
C LEU A 189 -23.56 4.89 6.94
N THR A 190 -23.31 4.38 8.15
CA THR A 190 -24.17 3.35 8.77
C THR A 190 -25.55 3.94 9.04
N PRO A 191 -26.62 3.37 8.45
CA PRO A 191 -27.97 3.79 8.79
C PRO A 191 -28.21 3.55 10.29
N LYS A 192 -28.93 4.47 10.93
CA LYS A 192 -29.26 4.40 12.35
C LYS A 192 -30.75 4.27 12.51
N ASP A 193 -31.15 3.47 13.48
CA ASP A 193 -32.52 3.39 13.94
C ASP A 193 -32.96 4.78 14.42
N PRO A 194 -34.05 5.35 13.87
CA PRO A 194 -34.52 6.69 14.24
C PRO A 194 -34.93 6.82 15.71
N VAL A 195 -35.28 5.70 16.36
CA VAL A 195 -35.84 5.65 17.72
C VAL A 195 -34.73 5.37 18.74
N THR A 196 -33.84 4.43 18.45
CA THR A 196 -32.78 4.02 19.40
C THR A 196 -31.42 4.67 19.13
N GLY A 197 -31.24 5.31 17.97
CA GLY A 197 -29.96 5.89 17.53
C GLY A 197 -28.85 4.86 17.27
N LYS A 198 -29.16 3.57 17.42
CA LYS A 198 -28.23 2.45 17.21
C LYS A 198 -28.11 2.13 15.71
N PRO A 199 -27.00 1.52 15.27
CA PRO A 199 -26.87 1.03 13.90
C PRO A 199 -28.06 0.13 13.51
N SER A 200 -28.82 0.49 12.48
CA SER A 200 -29.88 -0.35 11.91
C SER A 200 -29.54 -0.73 10.48
N GLY A 201 -29.35 -2.03 10.24
CA GLY A 201 -29.08 -2.57 8.92
C GLY A 201 -27.59 -2.70 8.56
N GLU A 202 -27.36 -3.43 7.47
CA GLU A 202 -26.03 -3.66 6.91
C GLU A 202 -25.61 -2.47 6.03
N LEU A 203 -24.35 -2.08 6.12
CA LEU A 203 -23.80 -1.02 5.29
C LEU A 203 -23.84 -1.46 3.82
N SER A 204 -24.28 -0.58 2.91
CA SER A 204 -24.27 -0.93 1.48
C SER A 204 -22.83 -1.14 0.99
N LEU A 205 -22.68 -2.07 0.03
CA LEU A 205 -21.40 -2.38 -0.65
C LEU A 205 -20.70 -1.10 -1.16
N LEU A 206 -21.47 -0.19 -1.72
CA LEU A 206 -20.98 1.10 -2.22
C LEU A 206 -20.42 1.96 -1.09
N ALA A 207 -21.11 2.02 0.07
CA ALA A 207 -20.68 2.79 1.22
C ALA A 207 -19.39 2.25 1.86
N VAL A 208 -19.24 0.92 1.95
CA VAL A 208 -18.00 0.27 2.43
C VAL A 208 -16.84 0.59 1.48
N THR A 209 -17.09 0.48 0.17
CA THR A 209 -16.09 0.76 -0.87
C THR A 209 -15.68 2.23 -0.88
N ALA A 210 -16.64 3.15 -0.75
CA ALA A 210 -16.39 4.58 -0.68
C ALA A 210 -15.61 4.97 0.59
N ALA A 211 -15.96 4.38 1.74
CA ALA A 211 -15.21 4.58 2.99
C ALA A 211 -13.76 4.10 2.85
N GLY A 212 -13.55 2.97 2.19
CA GLY A 212 -12.22 2.44 1.89
C GLY A 212 -11.40 3.31 0.94
N ALA A 213 -12.01 3.80 -0.14
CA ALA A 213 -11.36 4.72 -1.07
C ALA A 213 -10.93 6.02 -0.37
N ALA A 214 -11.82 6.60 0.44
CA ALA A 214 -11.54 7.82 1.20
C ALA A 214 -10.49 7.61 2.30
N ALA A 215 -10.51 6.46 2.98
CA ALA A 215 -9.45 6.07 3.92
C ALA A 215 -8.08 5.99 3.24
N GLY A 216 -8.05 5.43 2.03
CA GLY A 216 -6.85 5.37 1.22
C GLY A 216 -6.35 6.73 0.73
N VAL A 217 -7.19 7.76 0.66
CA VAL A 217 -6.76 9.16 0.46
C VAL A 217 -6.20 9.72 1.77
N ALA A 218 -6.89 9.48 2.90
CA ALA A 218 -6.49 9.98 4.21
C ALA A 218 -5.11 9.46 4.65
N MET A 219 -4.77 8.20 4.33
CA MET A 219 -3.47 7.62 4.65
C MET A 219 -2.31 8.36 3.99
N TRP A 220 -2.52 8.98 2.81
CA TRP A 220 -1.47 9.69 2.12
C TRP A 220 -1.07 10.97 2.83
N ILE A 221 -1.95 11.59 3.63
CA ILE A 221 -1.65 12.84 4.33
C ILE A 221 -0.41 12.74 5.23
N PRO A 222 -0.31 11.77 6.16
CA PRO A 222 0.90 11.61 6.98
C PRO A 222 2.07 10.94 6.23
N VAL A 223 1.80 10.11 5.21
CA VAL A 223 2.85 9.36 4.50
C VAL A 223 3.60 10.24 3.51
N PHE A 224 2.92 11.17 2.84
CA PHE A 224 3.50 11.94 1.74
C PHE A 224 4.71 12.80 2.14
N PRO A 225 4.72 13.52 3.29
CA PRO A 225 5.91 14.23 3.75
C PRO A 225 7.11 13.31 3.98
N VAL A 226 6.87 12.13 4.54
CA VAL A 226 7.92 11.12 4.79
C VAL A 226 8.48 10.62 3.47
N ASP A 227 7.62 10.32 2.50
CA ASP A 227 8.03 9.89 1.16
C ASP A 227 8.81 10.98 0.41
N THR A 228 8.43 12.26 0.56
CA THR A 228 9.17 13.39 -0.02
C THR A 228 10.58 13.50 0.55
N VAL A 229 10.71 13.46 1.89
CA VAL A 229 12.01 13.51 2.56
C VAL A 229 12.86 12.29 2.19
N LYS A 230 12.27 11.09 2.20
CA LYS A 230 12.94 9.84 1.81
C LYS A 230 13.45 9.91 0.36
N SER A 231 12.61 10.37 -0.57
CA SER A 231 12.98 10.46 -1.99
C SER A 231 14.14 11.43 -2.18
N ARG A 232 14.09 12.60 -1.55
CA ARG A 232 15.18 13.59 -1.58
C ARG A 232 16.48 13.03 -1.03
N LEU A 233 16.43 12.38 0.14
CA LEU A 233 17.58 11.74 0.76
C LEU A 233 18.19 10.66 -0.15
N GLN A 234 17.36 9.90 -0.86
CA GLN A 234 17.81 8.83 -1.78
C GLN A 234 18.41 9.36 -3.09
N THR A 235 17.98 10.54 -3.55
CA THR A 235 18.47 11.14 -4.81
C THR A 235 19.59 12.14 -4.61
N ALA A 236 19.88 12.56 -3.38
CA ALA A 236 20.87 13.59 -3.14
C ALA A 236 22.30 13.05 -3.29
N GLU A 237 23.16 13.85 -3.91
CA GLU A 237 24.57 13.55 -4.07
C GLU A 237 25.34 14.05 -2.84
N GLY A 238 26.15 13.17 -2.23
CA GLY A 238 26.95 13.47 -1.04
C GLY A 238 26.33 13.02 0.29
N ASN A 239 26.96 13.38 1.40
CA ASN A 239 26.53 12.99 2.75
C ASN A 239 25.47 13.95 3.29
N VAL A 240 24.22 13.73 2.87
CA VAL A 240 23.09 14.56 3.29
C VAL A 240 22.39 13.94 4.51
N THR A 241 22.14 14.74 5.54
CA THR A 241 21.47 14.28 6.75
C THR A 241 19.96 14.46 6.64
N LEU A 242 19.19 13.63 7.36
CA LEU A 242 17.72 13.75 7.43
C LEU A 242 17.27 15.17 7.82
N GLY A 243 17.91 15.74 8.85
CA GLY A 243 17.62 17.10 9.31
C GLY A 243 17.96 18.17 8.27
N GLY A 244 19.05 17.98 7.52
CA GLY A 244 19.42 18.85 6.40
C GLY A 244 18.35 18.86 5.30
N VAL A 245 17.89 17.69 4.89
CA VAL A 245 16.82 17.56 3.87
C VAL A 245 15.52 18.20 4.36
N VAL A 246 15.10 17.95 5.62
CA VAL A 246 13.88 18.55 6.18
C VAL A 246 13.98 20.08 6.19
N ARG A 247 15.11 20.64 6.63
CA ARG A 247 15.35 22.08 6.67
C ARG A 247 15.37 22.68 5.26
N GLU A 248 15.99 22.01 4.31
CA GLU A 248 16.04 22.42 2.91
C GLU A 248 14.64 22.44 2.29
N VAL A 249 13.87 21.35 2.42
CA VAL A 249 12.50 21.24 1.88
C VAL A 249 11.62 22.33 2.49
N TYR A 250 11.67 22.52 3.81
CA TYR A 250 10.94 23.59 4.49
C TYR A 250 11.40 24.99 4.02
N GLY A 251 12.70 25.21 3.83
CA GLY A 251 13.25 26.48 3.34
C GLY A 251 12.81 26.85 1.92
N ARG A 252 12.53 25.87 1.06
CA ARG A 252 12.08 26.10 -0.33
C ARG A 252 10.61 26.54 -0.46
N GLY A 253 9.76 26.25 0.52
CA GLY A 253 8.32 26.55 0.38
C GLY A 253 7.44 26.17 1.57
N GLY A 254 8.02 26.06 2.76
CA GLY A 254 7.33 25.67 3.99
C GLY A 254 6.70 24.29 3.93
N VAL A 255 5.57 24.12 4.61
CA VAL A 255 4.85 22.83 4.68
C VAL A 255 4.37 22.35 3.31
N LYS A 256 4.01 23.25 2.39
CA LYS A 256 3.56 22.87 1.04
C LYS A 256 4.64 22.16 0.24
N ALA A 257 5.92 22.46 0.49
CA ALA A 257 7.05 21.84 -0.19
C ALA A 257 7.22 20.34 0.15
N PHE A 258 6.54 19.84 1.18
CA PHE A 258 6.49 18.42 1.52
C PHE A 258 5.46 17.62 0.71
N PHE A 259 4.61 18.30 -0.08
CA PHE A 259 3.54 17.69 -0.87
C PHE A 259 3.69 17.81 -2.40
N PRO A 260 4.91 17.73 -3.00
CA PRO A 260 5.07 17.83 -4.44
C PRO A 260 4.45 16.61 -5.13
N GLY A 261 3.44 16.83 -5.98
CA GLY A 261 2.78 15.74 -6.71
C GLY A 261 1.67 15.01 -5.92
N PHE A 262 1.18 15.61 -4.83
CA PHE A 262 0.07 15.06 -4.05
C PHE A 262 -1.20 14.82 -4.89
N GLY A 263 -1.56 15.77 -5.77
CA GLY A 263 -2.72 15.64 -6.68
C GLY A 263 -2.64 14.39 -7.58
N PRO A 264 -1.57 14.21 -8.37
CA PRO A 264 -1.35 12.98 -9.14
C PRO A 264 -1.36 11.69 -8.29
N ALA A 265 -0.81 11.72 -7.07
CA ALA A 265 -0.83 10.57 -6.18
C ALA A 265 -2.25 10.21 -5.71
N LEU A 266 -3.08 11.20 -5.38
CA LEU A 266 -4.48 11.00 -5.03
C LEU A 266 -5.31 10.50 -6.20
N ALA A 267 -5.11 11.05 -7.40
CA ALA A 267 -5.82 10.63 -8.61
C ALA A 267 -5.58 9.14 -8.92
N ARG A 268 -4.38 8.61 -8.62
CA ARG A 268 -4.06 7.18 -8.72
C ARG A 268 -4.64 6.37 -7.56
N ALA A 269 -4.62 6.92 -6.34
CA ALA A 269 -5.03 6.20 -5.14
C ALA A 269 -6.53 5.84 -5.16
N VAL A 270 -7.38 6.72 -5.67
CA VAL A 270 -8.84 6.52 -5.64
C VAL A 270 -9.29 5.26 -6.41
N PRO A 271 -8.92 5.06 -7.70
CA PRO A 271 -9.30 3.83 -8.43
C PRO A 271 -8.71 2.56 -7.83
N ALA A 272 -7.44 2.60 -7.39
CA ALA A 272 -6.75 1.44 -6.83
C ALA A 272 -7.40 0.97 -5.51
N ASN A 273 -7.72 1.91 -4.63
CA ASN A 273 -8.38 1.60 -3.35
C ASN A 273 -9.83 1.16 -3.57
N ALA A 274 -10.59 1.82 -4.44
CA ALA A 274 -11.96 1.41 -4.77
C ALA A 274 -12.02 -0.05 -5.28
N ALA A 275 -11.09 -0.43 -6.16
CA ALA A 275 -11.00 -1.80 -6.67
C ALA A 275 -10.63 -2.83 -5.60
N THR A 276 -9.70 -2.47 -4.71
CA THR A 276 -9.27 -3.32 -3.58
C THR A 276 -10.46 -3.63 -2.67
N PHE A 277 -11.22 -2.61 -2.28
CA PHE A 277 -12.36 -2.77 -1.38
C PHE A 277 -13.54 -3.50 -2.03
N LEU A 278 -13.82 -3.23 -3.31
CA LEU A 278 -14.83 -3.99 -4.05
C LEU A 278 -14.45 -5.48 -4.09
N GLY A 279 -13.17 -5.79 -4.33
CA GLY A 279 -12.65 -7.15 -4.34
C GLY A 279 -12.73 -7.86 -2.99
N VAL A 280 -12.32 -7.18 -1.90
CA VAL A 280 -12.44 -7.70 -0.52
C VAL A 280 -13.88 -8.07 -0.21
N GLU A 281 -14.83 -7.21 -0.56
CA GLU A 281 -16.24 -7.43 -0.23
C GLU A 281 -16.89 -8.52 -1.08
N LEU A 282 -16.59 -8.60 -2.38
CA LEU A 282 -17.01 -9.73 -3.22
C LEU A 282 -16.48 -11.07 -2.67
N ALA A 283 -15.26 -11.07 -2.11
CA ALA A 283 -14.71 -12.22 -1.41
C ALA A 283 -15.55 -12.61 -0.19
N HIS A 284 -15.88 -11.61 0.65
CA HIS A 284 -16.68 -11.83 1.85
C HIS A 284 -18.06 -12.40 1.51
N GLN A 285 -18.73 -11.85 0.49
CA GLN A 285 -20.02 -12.35 0.02
C GLN A 285 -19.94 -13.77 -0.54
N ALA A 286 -18.91 -14.07 -1.35
CA ALA A 286 -18.69 -15.40 -1.88
C ALA A 286 -18.42 -16.43 -0.77
N MET A 287 -17.61 -16.08 0.23
CA MET A 287 -17.33 -16.94 1.37
C MET A 287 -18.56 -17.14 2.26
N ASN A 288 -19.36 -16.09 2.51
CA ASN A 288 -20.59 -16.23 3.28
C ASN A 288 -21.63 -17.12 2.57
N LYS A 289 -21.67 -17.09 1.23
CA LYS A 289 -22.51 -18.01 0.43
C LYS A 289 -21.98 -19.44 0.37
N ALA A 290 -20.66 -19.64 0.40
CA ALA A 290 -20.04 -20.95 0.29
C ALA A 290 -20.00 -21.72 1.63
N PHE A 291 -20.08 -21.02 2.76
CA PHE A 291 -19.97 -21.57 4.12
C PHE A 291 -21.22 -21.34 4.99
N ASN A 292 -22.36 -21.00 4.36
CA ASN A 292 -23.70 -21.08 4.97
C ASN A 292 -24.45 -22.29 4.42
#